data_AF-A0A174R1G0-F1
#
_entry.id   AF-A0A174R1G0-F1
#
_cell.length_a   1.000
_cell.length_b   1.000
_cell.length_c   1.000
_cell.angle_alpha   90.00
_cell.angle_beta   90.00
_cell.angle_gamma   90.00
#
_symmetry.space_group_name_H-M   'P 1'
#
loop_
_entity.id
_entity.type
_entity.pdbx_description
1 polymer ?
#
loop_
_entity_poly.entity_id
_entity_poly.type
_entity_poly.pdbx_seq_one_letter_code
_entity_poly.pdbx_strand_id
1 'polypeptide(L)' 'MGLAEKLRKLLADEYGINSDEELIKAMEKQKPVDLGIFTQGAYDENKKVG' A
#
# COMPACT_ATOMS: atom_id res chain seq x y z
N MET A 1 -14.56 3.77 16.78
CA MET A 1 -13.26 4.03 16.13
C MET A 1 -13.36 3.64 14.67
N GLY A 2 -13.07 4.58 13.77
CA GLY A 2 -13.09 4.35 12.32
C GLY A 2 -11.85 3.58 11.82
N LEU A 3 -11.90 3.08 10.59
CA LEU A 3 -10.75 2.41 9.95
C LEU A 3 -9.51 3.31 9.90
N ALA A 4 -9.70 4.59 9.54
CA ALA A 4 -8.63 5.58 9.49
C ALA A 4 -7.95 5.78 10.86
N GLU A 5 -8.72 5.70 11.94
CA GLU A 5 -8.24 5.88 13.31
C GLU A 5 -7.42 4.66 13.78
N LYS A 6 -7.85 3.45 13.40
CA LYS A 6 -7.11 2.22 13.64
C LYS A 6 -5.78 2.20 12.88
N LEU A 7 -5.79 2.65 11.63
CA LEU A 7 -4.58 2.77 10.81
C LEU A 7 -3.59 3.76 11.42
N ARG A 8 -4.06 4.94 11.84
CA ARG A 8 -3.20 5.93 12.52
C ARG A 8 -2.56 5.37 13.79
N LYS A 9 -3.31 4.64 14.62
CA LYS A 9 -2.75 3.97 15.81
C LYS A 9 -1.70 2.93 15.45
N LEU A 10 -1.97 2.06 14.47
CA LEU A 10 -1.02 1.05 14.04
C LEU A 10 0.28 1.67 13.49
N LEU A 11 0.16 2.75 12.70
CA LEU A 11 1.31 3.49 12.19
C LEU A 11 2.12 4.15 13.31
N ALA A 12 1.46 4.69 14.34
CA ALA A 12 2.14 5.25 15.50
C ALA A 12 2.83 4.17 16.36
N ASP A 13 2.12 3.09 16.68
CA ASP A 13 2.57 2.06 17.61
C ASP A 13 3.66 1.15 17.01
N GLU A 14 3.50 0.73 15.75
CA GLU A 14 4.43 -0.21 15.11
C GLU A 14 5.55 0.49 14.33
N TYR A 15 5.25 1.65 13.73
CA TYR A 15 6.18 2.34 12.83
C TYR A 15 6.69 3.67 13.39
N GLY A 16 6.19 4.12 14.55
CA GLY A 16 6.58 5.38 15.16
C GLY A 16 6.10 6.62 14.39
N ILE A 17 5.17 6.46 13.44
CA ILE A 17 4.70 7.52 12.56
C ILE A 17 3.54 8.25 13.24
N ASN A 18 3.79 9.47 13.69
CA ASN A 18 2.84 10.27 14.47
C ASN A 18 2.33 11.50 13.71
N SER A 19 2.89 11.78 12.54
CA SER A 19 2.54 12.94 11.71
C SER A 19 2.42 12.60 10.23
N ASP A 20 1.67 13.43 9.51
CA ASP A 20 1.49 13.30 8.06
C ASP A 20 2.84 13.47 7.32
N GLU A 21 3.75 14.31 7.81
CA GLU A 21 5.10 14.45 7.24
C GLU A 21 5.95 13.18 7.38
N GLU A 22 5.88 12.51 8.55
CA GLU A 22 6.58 11.25 8.77
C GLU A 22 6.00 10.13 7.90
N LEU A 23 4.68 10.14 7.71
CA LEU A 23 4.00 9.21 6.81
C LEU A 23 4.50 9.39 5.37
N ILE A 24 4.53 10.63 4.87
CA ILE A 24 5.03 10.94 3.53
C ILE A 24 6.48 10.47 3.36
N LYS A 25 7.36 10.80 4.32
CA LYS A 25 8.77 10.34 4.29
C LYS A 25 8.91 8.81 4.34
N ALA A 26 8.05 8.13 5.08
CA ALA A 26 8.03 6.67 5.12
C ALA A 26 7.57 6.07 3.78
N MET A 27 6.56 6.68 3.15
CA MET A 27 6.08 6.29 1.83
C MET A 27 7.12 6.54 0.73
N GLU A 28 7.86 7.64 0.80
CA GLU A 28 8.96 7.96 -0.13
C GLU A 28 10.13 6.97 -0.02
N LYS A 29 10.37 6.42 1.16
CA LYS A 29 11.40 5.39 1.40
C LYS A 29 10.96 4.00 0.98
N GLN A 30 9.66 3.74 0.87
CA GLN A 30 9.21 2.50 0.28
C GLN A 30 9.56 2.49 -1.20
N LYS A 31 10.15 1.38 -1.66
CA LYS A 31 10.24 1.12 -3.10
C LYS A 31 8.82 1.26 -3.67
N PRO A 32 8.65 1.86 -4.86
CA PRO A 32 7.35 1.89 -5.50
C PRO A 32 6.77 0.49 -5.43
N VAL A 33 5.59 0.36 -4.83
CA VAL A 33 4.88 -0.91 -4.80
C VAL A 33 4.72 -1.28 -6.27
N ASP A 34 5.41 -2.33 -6.69
CA ASP A 34 5.26 -2.86 -8.03
C ASP A 34 3.87 -3.46 -8.09
N LEU A 35 2.89 -2.64 -8.45
CA LEU A 35 1.51 -3.09 -8.61
C LEU A 35 1.40 -4.13 -9.73
N GLY A 36 2.45 -4.30 -10.56
CA GLY A 36 2.56 -5.33 -11.59
C GLY A 36 2.37 -6.75 -11.06
N ILE A 37 2.91 -7.08 -9.88
CA ILE A 37 2.71 -8.40 -9.25
C ILE A 37 1.27 -8.62 -8.78
N PHE A 38 0.54 -7.55 -8.45
CA PHE A 38 -0.88 -7.64 -8.06
C PHE A 38 -1.81 -7.63 -9.28
N THR A 39 -1.38 -7.10 -10.43
CA THR A 39 -2.16 -7.09 -11.68
C THR A 39 -1.85 -8.26 -12.60
N GLN A 40 -0.75 -8.99 -12.40
CA GLN A 40 -0.37 -10.17 -13.20
C GLN A 40 -1.39 -11.32 -13.16
N GLY A 41 -2.29 -11.37 -12.16
CA GLY A 41 -3.40 -12.32 -12.12
C GLY A 41 -4.74 -11.79 -12.66
N ALA A 42 -4.84 -10.48 -12.94
CA ALA A 42 -6.08 -9.84 -13.39
C ALA A 42 -6.13 -9.58 -14.90
N TYR A 43 -4.99 -9.66 -15.58
CA TYR A 43 -4.87 -9.51 -17.03
C TYR A 43 -4.61 -10.87 -17.70
N ASP A 44 -5.61 -11.75 -17.69
CA ASP A 44 -5.71 -12.86 -18.66
C ASP A 44 -6.77 -12.49 -19.71
N GLU A 45 -6.47 -11.45 -20.49
CA GLU A 45 -7.33 -10.94 -21.57
C GLU A 45 -7.04 -11.61 -22.92
N ASN A 46 -6.23 -12.67 -22.95
CA ASN A 46 -6.00 -13.49 -24.14
C ASN A 46 -6.03 -14.98 -23.83
N LYS A 47 -7.19 -15.43 -23.34
CA LYS A 47 -7.70 -16.76 -23.67
C LYS A 47 -7.75 -16.84 -25.20
N LYS A 48 -6.71 -17.43 -25.81
CA LYS A 48 -6.70 -17.83 -27.23
C LYS A 48 -7.97 -18.65 -27.49
N VAL A 49 -8.96 -18.04 -28.13
CA VAL A 49 -9.97 -18.80 -28.87
C VAL A 49 -9.39 -18.98 -30.26
N GLY A 50 -8.96 -20.21 -30.53
CA GLY A 50 -8.63 -20.69 -31.87
C GLY A 50 -9.89 -20.94 -32.70
#